data_AF-A0A971N5T9-F1
#
_entry.id   AF-A0A971N5T9-F1
#
_cell.length_a   1.000
_cell.length_b   1.000
_cell.length_c   1.000
_cell.angle_alpha   90.00
_cell.angle_beta   90.00
_cell.angle_gamma   90.00
#
_symmetry.space_group_name_H-M   'P 1'
#
loop_
_entity.id
_entity.type
_entity.pdbx_description
1 polymer ?
#
loop_
_entity_poly.entity_id
_entity_poly.type
_entity_poly.pdbx_seq_one_letter_code
_entity_poly.pdbx_strand_id
1 'polypeptide(L)'
;MSDGMLLDRIPPQNLDAERSTLGAMFLEKEAIYRAMEILRPEDFYKDAHRLIYQTVLDLTNRGEPVDLVTVTEELRQKDLMEKVGGVTYLTELASSVPTAAHVEYYARIVEEKSLLRQLIHAATEIVTLGYDAQDEVGNILDRAEHMIFSIANRRSGRSVVNLKNILIETFEQIEKLYEARGSVTGVPSGFSDLDRLTAGFQPSDLIILAARPSMGKTTFALNIAGHVAVHLKIPVVIFSLEMSKEQLAMKILCSEAGVDNQRIRTGNLHEEDWPRLSHALGRLSESTMFIDDSPSLSVLDVRAKARRIKSEYGLGLVIIDYLQLMQGPKRVENRQQEVTEISRSLKALARELSVPVIALSQLSRAVEQRQNKRPALSDLRESGSLEQDADLVCFLYREDYYEPETEKKNITEFIVAKHRNGPLGTVEFLFQKEYSKFVGLERFRKPEQ
;
A
#
# COMPACT_ATOMS: atom_id res chain seq x y z
N MET A 1 -28.29 46.27 17.05
CA MET A 1 -27.32 46.98 16.16
C MET A 1 -26.19 46.08 15.66
N SER A 2 -26.25 44.75 15.82
CA SER A 2 -25.18 43.81 15.43
C SER A 2 -25.45 43.01 14.14
N ASP A 3 -26.71 42.81 13.75
CA ASP A 3 -27.06 42.02 12.54
C ASP A 3 -26.63 42.68 11.22
N GLY A 4 -26.51 44.00 11.19
CA GLY A 4 -26.09 44.73 9.98
C GLY A 4 -24.59 44.64 9.66
N MET A 5 -23.72 44.20 10.59
CA MET A 5 -22.27 44.18 10.37
C MET A 5 -21.74 42.90 9.70
N LEU A 6 -22.53 41.81 9.67
CA LEU A 6 -22.14 40.54 9.06
C LEU A 6 -22.51 40.45 7.57
N LEU A 7 -23.57 41.13 7.13
CA LEU A 7 -24.07 41.09 5.75
C LEU A 7 -23.21 41.88 4.74
N ASP A 8 -22.41 42.85 5.21
CA ASP A 8 -21.58 43.72 4.35
C ASP A 8 -20.13 43.24 4.17
N ARG A 9 -19.79 42.04 4.68
CA ARG A 9 -18.43 41.51 4.59
C ARG A 9 -18.33 40.43 3.52
N ILE A 10 -17.45 40.64 2.56
CA ILE A 10 -17.10 39.64 1.56
C ILE A 10 -16.44 38.44 2.28
N PRO A 11 -16.91 37.19 2.06
CA PRO A 11 -16.31 36.02 2.66
C PRO A 11 -14.81 35.90 2.36
N PRO A 12 -13.99 35.36 3.29
CA PRO A 12 -12.55 35.19 3.07
C PRO A 12 -12.23 34.44 1.77
N GLN A 13 -11.47 35.08 0.89
CA GLN A 13 -11.08 34.55 -0.41
C GLN A 13 -9.72 35.08 -0.85
N ASN A 14 -9.09 34.39 -1.79
CA ASN A 14 -7.92 34.89 -2.51
C ASN A 14 -7.98 34.38 -3.96
N LEU A 15 -8.61 35.17 -4.83
CA LEU A 15 -8.83 34.78 -6.23
C LEU A 15 -7.53 34.65 -7.01
N ASP A 16 -6.49 35.40 -6.67
CA ASP A 16 -5.19 35.31 -7.34
C ASP A 16 -4.48 34.00 -7.00
N ALA A 17 -4.59 33.54 -5.75
CA ALA A 17 -4.10 32.22 -5.35
C ALA A 17 -4.89 31.10 -6.06
N GLU A 18 -6.23 31.20 -6.14
CA GLU A 18 -7.03 30.22 -6.87
C GLU A 18 -6.65 30.14 -8.36
N ARG A 19 -6.51 31.30 -9.02
CA ARG A 19 -6.03 31.38 -10.40
C ARG A 19 -4.64 30.78 -10.55
N SER A 20 -3.75 31.07 -9.62
CA SER A 20 -2.37 30.57 -9.64
C SER A 20 -2.28 29.06 -9.42
N THR A 21 -3.13 28.50 -8.56
CA THR A 21 -3.21 27.05 -8.38
C THR A 21 -3.71 26.37 -9.65
N LEU A 22 -4.81 26.83 -10.24
CA LEU A 22 -5.35 26.26 -11.48
C LEU A 22 -4.39 26.43 -12.67
N GLY A 23 -3.77 27.60 -12.81
CA GLY A 23 -2.78 27.86 -13.85
C GLY A 23 -1.57 26.93 -13.75
N ALA A 24 -1.05 26.70 -12.55
CA ALA A 24 0.04 25.75 -12.33
C ALA A 24 -0.32 24.31 -12.72
N MET A 25 -1.57 23.90 -12.49
CA MET A 25 -2.09 22.58 -12.89
C MET A 25 -2.16 22.40 -14.40
N PHE A 26 -2.36 23.46 -15.17
CA PHE A 26 -2.31 23.41 -16.64
C PHE A 26 -0.88 23.34 -17.20
N LEU A 27 0.12 23.76 -16.45
CA LEU A 27 1.51 23.79 -16.89
C LEU A 27 2.24 22.46 -16.66
N GLU A 28 2.06 21.86 -15.48
CA GLU A 28 2.78 20.65 -15.09
C GLU A 28 1.86 19.63 -14.43
N LYS A 29 1.94 18.37 -14.89
CA LYS A 29 1.16 17.25 -14.33
C LYS A 29 1.46 17.02 -12.85
N GLU A 30 2.70 17.18 -12.42
CA GLU A 30 3.09 17.03 -11.01
C GLU A 30 2.40 18.04 -10.08
N ALA A 31 2.07 19.22 -10.61
CA ALA A 31 1.38 20.25 -9.83
C ALA A 31 -0.05 19.86 -9.51
N ILE A 32 -0.69 19.05 -10.36
CA ILE A 32 -2.02 18.49 -10.14
C ILE A 32 -2.00 17.62 -8.88
N TYR A 33 -1.08 16.65 -8.81
CA TYR A 33 -1.00 15.73 -7.67
C TYR A 33 -0.71 16.46 -6.36
N ARG A 34 0.19 17.45 -6.37
CA ARG A 34 0.47 18.26 -5.17
C ARG A 34 -0.73 19.09 -4.73
N ALA A 35 -1.47 19.67 -5.66
CA ALA A 35 -2.68 20.43 -5.35
C ALA A 35 -3.81 19.52 -4.82
N MET A 36 -3.93 18.29 -5.35
CA MET A 36 -4.90 17.29 -4.89
C MET A 36 -4.67 16.81 -3.47
N GLU A 37 -3.42 16.81 -2.99
CA GLU A 37 -3.13 16.47 -1.58
C GLU A 37 -3.64 17.53 -0.59
N ILE A 38 -3.88 18.76 -1.05
CA ILE A 38 -4.17 19.92 -0.20
C ILE A 38 -5.63 20.37 -0.35
N LEU A 39 -6.16 20.38 -1.58
CA LEU A 39 -7.43 21.02 -1.91
C LEU A 39 -8.52 20.03 -2.32
N ARG A 40 -9.76 20.45 -2.08
CA ARG A 40 -10.99 19.85 -2.62
C ARG A 40 -11.74 20.90 -3.46
N PRO A 41 -12.65 20.50 -4.37
CA PRO A 41 -13.43 21.45 -5.18
C PRO A 41 -14.15 22.52 -4.34
N GLU A 42 -14.64 22.17 -3.16
CA GLU A 42 -15.37 23.06 -2.26
C GLU A 42 -14.48 24.17 -1.66
N ASP A 43 -13.16 24.05 -1.78
CA ASP A 43 -12.20 25.05 -1.28
C ASP A 43 -12.08 26.28 -2.16
N PHE A 44 -12.54 26.18 -3.41
CA PHE A 44 -12.59 27.32 -4.31
C PHE A 44 -13.82 28.17 -3.98
N TYR A 45 -13.59 29.47 -3.76
CA TYR A 45 -14.66 30.43 -3.52
C TYR A 45 -15.46 30.67 -4.80
N LYS A 46 -14.77 30.83 -5.94
CA LYS A 46 -15.43 31.10 -7.21
C LYS A 46 -15.95 29.79 -7.82
N ASP A 47 -17.25 29.72 -8.10
CA ASP A 47 -17.87 28.51 -8.67
C ASP A 47 -17.22 28.08 -10.00
N ALA A 48 -16.82 29.04 -10.84
CA ALA A 48 -16.06 28.75 -12.06
C ALA A 48 -14.77 27.96 -11.76
N HIS A 49 -14.02 28.35 -10.74
CA HIS A 49 -12.79 27.65 -10.35
C HIS A 49 -13.08 26.26 -9.77
N ARG A 50 -14.16 26.11 -8.99
CA ARG A 50 -14.63 24.80 -8.52
C ARG A 50 -14.92 23.85 -9.67
N LEU A 51 -15.64 24.31 -10.69
CA LEU A 51 -15.98 23.51 -11.88
C LEU A 51 -14.74 23.13 -12.69
N ILE A 52 -13.80 24.06 -12.87
CA ILE A 52 -12.53 23.79 -13.56
C ILE A 52 -11.73 22.75 -12.78
N TYR A 53 -11.58 22.92 -11.46
CA TYR A 53 -10.86 21.98 -10.61
C TYR A 53 -11.50 20.59 -10.66
N GLN A 54 -12.83 20.49 -10.54
CA GLN A 54 -13.55 19.21 -10.66
C GLN A 54 -13.28 18.53 -12.01
N THR A 55 -13.27 19.30 -13.10
CA THR A 55 -12.98 18.78 -14.44
C THR A 55 -11.55 18.22 -14.53
N VAL A 56 -10.58 18.94 -13.94
CA VAL A 56 -9.19 18.47 -13.84
C VAL A 56 -9.10 17.15 -13.06
N LEU A 57 -9.84 17.02 -11.95
CA LEU A 57 -9.91 15.76 -11.19
C LEU A 57 -10.51 14.63 -12.01
N ASP A 58 -11.61 14.87 -12.70
CA ASP A 58 -12.30 13.86 -13.52
C ASP A 58 -11.37 13.31 -14.61
N LEU A 59 -10.69 14.20 -15.35
CA LEU A 59 -9.71 13.83 -16.36
C LEU A 59 -8.54 13.05 -15.77
N THR A 60 -8.02 13.51 -14.63
CA THR A 60 -6.91 12.83 -13.92
C THR A 60 -7.30 11.42 -13.48
N ASN A 61 -8.52 11.24 -12.97
CA ASN A 61 -9.04 9.95 -12.53
C ASN A 61 -9.26 8.97 -13.69
N ARG A 62 -9.58 9.47 -14.89
CA ARG A 62 -9.64 8.67 -16.12
C ARG A 62 -8.27 8.40 -16.76
N GLY A 63 -7.20 8.96 -16.19
CA GLY A 63 -5.84 8.86 -16.72
C GLY A 63 -5.60 9.68 -17.99
N GLU A 64 -6.50 10.61 -18.31
CA GLU A 64 -6.39 11.49 -19.47
C GLU A 64 -5.41 12.65 -19.17
N PRO A 65 -4.68 13.16 -20.17
CA PRO A 65 -3.84 14.32 -19.99
C PRO A 65 -4.69 15.54 -19.66
N VAL A 66 -4.26 16.32 -18.67
CA VAL A 66 -4.90 17.58 -18.30
C VAL A 66 -4.11 18.71 -18.94
N ASP A 67 -4.72 19.33 -19.95
CA ASP A 67 -4.22 20.52 -20.61
C ASP A 67 -5.39 21.43 -21.01
N LEU A 68 -5.08 22.59 -21.61
CA LEU A 68 -6.08 23.56 -22.01
C LEU A 68 -7.10 22.97 -23.00
N VAL A 69 -6.67 22.08 -23.89
CA VAL A 69 -7.52 21.49 -24.93
C VAL A 69 -8.46 20.46 -24.32
N THR A 70 -7.93 19.52 -23.52
CA THR A 70 -8.73 18.45 -22.91
C THR A 70 -9.74 18.99 -21.91
N VAL A 71 -9.35 19.96 -21.08
CA VAL A 71 -10.28 20.61 -20.14
C VAL A 71 -11.36 21.41 -20.86
N THR A 72 -11.02 22.10 -21.96
CA THR A 72 -12.02 22.82 -22.77
C THR A 72 -13.03 21.87 -23.39
N GLU A 73 -12.57 20.74 -23.92
CA GLU A 73 -13.46 19.75 -24.55
C GLU A 73 -14.37 19.08 -23.52
N GLU A 74 -13.84 18.68 -22.37
CA GLU A 74 -14.63 18.09 -21.28
C GLU A 74 -15.69 19.06 -20.74
N LEU A 75 -15.33 20.34 -20.56
CA LEU A 75 -16.28 21.38 -20.13
C LEU A 75 -17.35 21.66 -21.19
N ARG A 76 -17.02 21.51 -22.49
CA ARG A 76 -17.98 21.66 -23.59
C ARG A 76 -18.96 20.48 -23.62
N GLN A 77 -18.48 19.26 -23.47
CA GLN A 77 -19.34 18.06 -23.42
C GLN A 77 -20.30 18.07 -22.24
N LYS A 78 -19.92 18.71 -21.13
CA LYS A 78 -20.78 18.88 -19.94
C LYS A 78 -21.69 20.13 -19.98
N ASP A 79 -21.68 20.90 -21.08
CA ASP A 79 -22.40 22.18 -21.18
C ASP A 79 -22.05 23.20 -20.07
N LEU A 80 -20.79 23.21 -19.61
CA LEU A 80 -20.29 24.07 -18.53
C LEU A 80 -19.41 25.23 -19.01
N MET A 81 -19.10 25.31 -20.31
CA MET A 81 -18.17 26.30 -20.87
C MET A 81 -18.56 27.75 -20.61
N GLU A 82 -19.84 28.09 -20.70
CA GLU A 82 -20.30 29.45 -20.43
C GLU A 82 -20.16 29.82 -18.95
N LYS A 83 -20.40 28.86 -18.05
CA LYS A 83 -20.33 29.06 -16.59
C LYS A 83 -18.92 29.32 -16.10
N VAL A 84 -17.91 28.80 -16.79
CA VAL A 84 -16.50 29.02 -16.43
C VAL A 84 -15.91 30.30 -17.03
N GLY A 85 -16.65 31.04 -17.87
CA GLY A 85 -16.16 32.25 -18.53
C GLY A 85 -15.55 32.03 -19.92
N GLY A 86 -15.79 30.87 -20.53
CA GLY A 86 -15.35 30.55 -21.88
C GLY A 86 -13.87 30.20 -22.02
N VAL A 87 -13.46 29.92 -23.26
CA VAL A 87 -12.07 29.52 -23.59
C VAL A 87 -11.07 30.63 -23.25
N THR A 88 -11.47 31.89 -23.43
CA THR A 88 -10.62 33.06 -23.11
C THR A 88 -10.18 33.04 -21.65
N TYR A 89 -11.07 32.69 -20.73
CA TYR A 89 -10.75 32.65 -19.30
C TYR A 89 -9.80 31.50 -18.95
N LEU A 90 -9.97 30.33 -19.58
CA LEU A 90 -9.05 29.20 -19.37
C LEU A 90 -7.65 29.52 -19.88
N THR A 91 -7.53 30.21 -21.02
CA THR A 91 -6.24 30.68 -21.55
C THR A 91 -5.57 31.70 -20.62
N GLU A 92 -6.35 32.61 -20.03
CA GLU A 92 -5.86 33.55 -19.01
C GLU A 92 -5.34 32.82 -17.77
N LEU A 93 -6.04 31.79 -17.29
CA LEU A 93 -5.60 30.96 -16.15
C LEU A 93 -4.30 30.22 -16.47
N ALA A 94 -4.21 29.58 -17.64
CA ALA A 94 -2.99 28.89 -18.06
C ALA A 94 -1.79 29.86 -18.16
N SER A 95 -2.05 31.13 -18.46
CA SER A 95 -1.04 32.19 -18.60
C SER A 95 -0.79 32.97 -17.30
N SER A 96 -1.53 32.71 -16.21
CA SER A 96 -1.45 33.54 -15.00
C SER A 96 -0.23 33.25 -14.14
N VAL A 97 0.50 32.17 -14.40
CA VAL A 97 1.62 31.71 -13.57
C VAL A 97 2.84 31.42 -14.44
N PRO A 98 4.02 31.97 -14.11
CA PRO A 98 5.23 31.68 -14.88
C PRO A 98 5.88 30.33 -14.53
N THR A 99 5.51 29.70 -13.41
CA THR A 99 6.06 28.41 -12.96
C THR A 99 5.09 27.65 -12.07
N ALA A 100 5.07 26.32 -12.19
CA ALA A 100 4.27 25.45 -11.34
C ALA A 100 4.93 25.11 -9.99
N ALA A 101 6.19 25.53 -9.78
CA ALA A 101 6.99 25.15 -8.60
C ALA A 101 6.36 25.56 -7.25
N HIS A 102 5.53 26.61 -7.24
CA HIS A 102 4.91 27.17 -6.03
C HIS A 102 3.44 26.77 -5.84
N VAL A 103 2.95 25.78 -6.57
CA VAL A 103 1.54 25.33 -6.49
C VAL A 103 1.10 25.00 -5.06
N GLU A 104 1.96 24.36 -4.26
CA GLU A 104 1.66 24.02 -2.87
C GLU A 104 1.45 25.26 -2.00
N TYR A 105 2.21 26.32 -2.24
CA TYR A 105 2.10 27.58 -1.50
C TYR A 105 0.76 28.26 -1.82
N TYR A 106 0.40 28.37 -3.10
CA TYR A 106 -0.89 28.93 -3.51
C TYR A 106 -2.07 28.07 -3.02
N ALA A 107 -1.94 26.75 -3.11
CA ALA A 107 -2.96 25.82 -2.64
C ALA A 107 -3.23 25.97 -1.13
N ARG A 108 -2.18 26.12 -0.31
CA ARG A 108 -2.31 26.38 1.13
C ARG A 108 -3.03 27.70 1.43
N ILE A 109 -2.82 28.74 0.62
CA ILE A 109 -3.56 30.01 0.77
C ILE A 109 -5.06 29.79 0.51
N VAL A 110 -5.41 29.05 -0.55
CA VAL A 110 -6.80 28.72 -0.87
C VAL A 110 -7.44 27.90 0.24
N GLU A 111 -6.73 26.88 0.74
CA GLU A 111 -7.16 26.05 1.88
C GLU A 111 -7.42 26.90 3.13
N GLU A 112 -6.49 27.80 3.47
CA GLU A 112 -6.63 28.68 4.63
C GLU A 112 -7.89 29.56 4.52
N LYS A 113 -8.14 30.15 3.34
CA LYS A 113 -9.35 30.95 3.13
C LYS A 113 -10.62 30.10 3.17
N SER A 114 -10.58 28.88 2.65
CA SER A 114 -11.69 27.93 2.76
C SER A 114 -12.04 27.59 4.21
N LEU A 115 -11.04 27.30 5.03
CA LEU A 115 -11.23 27.04 6.47
C LEU A 115 -11.87 28.22 7.19
N LEU A 116 -11.44 29.44 6.89
CA LEU A 116 -12.06 30.64 7.46
C LEU A 116 -13.53 30.78 7.04
N ARG A 117 -13.87 30.46 5.78
CA ARG A 117 -15.28 30.47 5.33
C ARG A 117 -16.12 29.41 6.05
N GLN A 118 -15.59 28.20 6.21
CA GLN A 118 -16.28 27.12 6.92
C GLN A 118 -16.51 27.47 8.39
N LEU A 119 -15.53 28.12 9.04
CA LEU A 119 -15.67 28.61 10.41
C LEU A 119 -16.78 29.65 10.53
N ILE A 120 -16.86 30.60 9.58
CA ILE A 120 -17.94 31.58 9.54
C ILE A 120 -19.30 30.88 9.37
N HIS A 121 -19.40 29.91 8.45
CA HIS A 121 -20.63 29.16 8.21
C HIS A 121 -21.10 28.40 9.46
N ALA A 122 -20.19 27.65 10.10
CA ALA A 122 -20.50 26.93 11.33
C ALA A 122 -20.92 27.88 12.46
N ALA A 123 -20.25 29.02 12.61
CA ALA A 123 -20.64 30.02 13.59
C ALA A 123 -22.06 30.57 13.32
N THR A 124 -22.40 30.83 12.04
CA THR A 124 -23.75 31.26 11.67
C THR A 124 -24.79 30.18 11.95
N GLU A 125 -24.53 28.92 11.63
CA GLU A 125 -25.44 27.81 11.94
C GLU A 125 -25.63 27.63 13.45
N ILE A 126 -24.55 27.75 14.25
CA ILE A 126 -24.65 27.70 15.72
C ILE A 126 -25.54 28.84 16.25
N VAL A 127 -25.42 30.04 15.68
CA VAL A 127 -26.29 31.17 16.03
C VAL A 127 -27.75 30.84 15.68
N THR A 128 -28.01 30.30 14.48
CA THR A 128 -29.36 29.88 14.07
C THR A 128 -29.95 28.83 15.00
N LEU A 129 -29.18 27.78 15.33
CA LEU A 129 -29.58 26.75 16.28
C LEU A 129 -29.93 27.33 17.66
N GLY A 130 -29.20 28.35 18.10
CA GLY A 130 -29.47 29.04 19.36
C GLY A 130 -30.80 29.82 19.38
N TYR A 131 -31.28 30.30 18.23
CA TYR A 131 -32.57 31.00 18.11
C TYR A 131 -33.75 30.05 17.86
N ASP A 132 -33.55 28.93 17.15
CA ASP A 132 -34.65 28.04 16.76
C ASP A 132 -35.22 27.22 17.94
N ALA A 133 -34.44 26.99 19.02
CA ALA A 133 -34.86 26.47 20.33
C ALA A 133 -35.88 25.29 20.38
N GLN A 134 -36.01 24.51 19.30
CA GLN A 134 -36.96 23.38 19.20
C GLN A 134 -36.40 22.05 19.70
N ASP A 135 -35.09 21.95 19.88
CA ASP A 135 -34.38 20.76 20.37
C ASP A 135 -33.94 20.93 21.84
N GLU A 136 -33.70 19.82 22.54
CA GLU A 136 -33.08 19.84 23.87
C GLU A 136 -31.69 20.48 23.81
N VAL A 137 -31.38 21.32 24.82
CA VAL A 137 -30.13 22.10 24.91
C VAL A 137 -28.88 21.21 24.76
N GLY A 138 -28.91 19.99 25.30
CA GLY A 138 -27.81 19.03 25.16
C GLY A 138 -27.52 18.67 23.70
N ASN A 139 -28.55 18.39 22.91
CA ASN A 139 -28.41 18.07 21.49
C ASN A 139 -27.91 19.25 20.66
N ILE A 140 -28.29 20.47 21.04
CA ILE A 140 -27.81 21.71 20.39
C ILE A 140 -26.30 21.90 20.65
N LEU A 141 -25.85 21.67 21.89
CA LEU A 141 -24.44 21.73 22.25
C LEU A 141 -23.62 20.66 21.51
N ASP A 142 -24.10 19.42 21.46
CA ASP A 142 -23.43 18.33 20.74
C ASP A 142 -23.27 18.63 19.23
N ARG A 143 -24.31 19.19 18.60
CA ARG A 143 -24.25 19.62 17.19
C ARG A 143 -23.24 20.75 16.98
N ALA A 144 -23.21 21.73 17.89
CA ALA A 144 -22.26 22.83 17.84
C ALA A 144 -20.80 22.35 17.97
N GLU A 145 -20.54 21.44 18.91
CA GLU A 145 -19.22 20.82 19.08
C GLU A 145 -18.81 20.05 17.81
N HIS A 146 -19.71 19.26 17.24
CA HIS A 146 -19.44 18.50 16.02
C HIS A 146 -19.07 19.41 14.83
N MET A 147 -19.79 20.52 14.63
CA MET A 147 -19.52 21.46 13.54
C MET A 147 -18.12 22.09 13.66
N ILE A 148 -17.76 22.60 14.84
CA ILE A 148 -16.43 23.20 15.07
C ILE A 148 -15.32 22.14 14.95
N PHE A 149 -15.56 20.94 15.48
CA PHE A 149 -14.58 19.85 15.43
C PHE A 149 -14.30 19.38 14.00
N SER A 150 -15.33 19.31 13.14
CA SER A 150 -15.17 18.92 11.73
C SER A 150 -14.23 19.86 10.95
N ILE A 151 -14.21 21.15 11.30
CA ILE A 151 -13.33 22.15 10.68
C ILE A 151 -11.89 22.00 11.20
N ALA A 152 -11.72 21.75 12.50
CA ALA A 152 -10.41 21.57 13.12
C ALA A 152 -9.68 20.32 12.57
N ASN A 153 -10.41 19.25 12.29
CA ASN A 153 -9.84 18.00 11.76
C ASN A 153 -9.32 18.12 10.32
N ARG A 154 -9.69 19.17 9.58
CA ARG A 154 -9.28 19.35 8.19
C ARG A 154 -7.81 19.78 8.04
N ARG A 155 -7.27 20.57 8.99
CA ARG A 155 -5.84 20.96 9.03
C ARG A 155 -4.90 19.81 9.42
N SER A 156 -5.44 18.80 10.09
CA SER A 156 -4.67 17.66 10.57
C SER A 156 -4.80 16.52 9.57
N GLY A 157 -3.82 16.39 8.66
CA GLY A 157 -3.59 15.16 7.89
C GLY A 157 -3.20 13.93 8.75
N ARG A 158 -3.68 13.87 10.00
CA ARG A 158 -3.63 12.74 10.93
C ARG A 158 -4.92 12.75 11.75
N SER A 159 -5.85 11.90 11.35
CA SER A 159 -7.20 11.75 11.87
C SER A 159 -7.24 11.24 13.31
N VAL A 160 -7.63 12.09 14.26
CA VAL A 160 -8.16 11.60 15.54
C VAL A 160 -9.64 11.32 15.33
N VAL A 161 -10.02 10.04 15.37
CA VAL A 161 -11.39 9.56 15.16
C VAL A 161 -12.01 9.20 16.51
N ASN A 162 -13.31 9.47 16.69
CA ASN A 162 -14.03 9.09 17.92
C ASN A 162 -14.14 7.56 18.01
N LEU A 163 -13.81 6.99 19.18
CA LEU A 163 -13.87 5.55 19.43
C LEU A 163 -15.22 4.93 19.09
N LYS A 164 -16.34 5.64 19.32
CA LYS A 164 -17.70 5.16 19.00
C LYS A 164 -17.84 4.79 17.53
N ASN A 165 -17.32 5.61 16.63
CA ASN A 165 -17.43 5.37 15.17
C ASN A 165 -16.57 4.17 14.77
N ILE A 166 -15.36 4.07 15.33
CA ILE A 166 -14.46 2.91 15.11
C ILE A 166 -15.12 1.61 15.60
N LEU A 167 -15.77 1.63 16.76
CA LEU A 167 -16.39 0.44 17.36
C LEU A 167 -17.56 -0.09 16.53
N ILE A 168 -18.37 0.79 15.92
CA ILE A 168 -19.48 0.37 15.04
C ILE A 168 -18.91 -0.35 13.81
N GLU A 169 -17.95 0.25 13.12
CA GLU A 169 -17.28 -0.37 11.96
C GLU A 169 -16.58 -1.68 12.33
N THR A 170 -15.93 -1.73 13.50
CA THR A 170 -15.27 -2.94 14.00
C THR A 170 -16.28 -4.06 14.27
N PHE A 171 -17.45 -3.73 14.81
CA PHE A 171 -18.48 -4.73 15.11
C PHE A 171 -19.06 -5.35 13.83
N GLU A 172 -19.32 -4.54 12.80
CA GLU A 172 -19.75 -5.04 11.48
C GLU A 172 -18.71 -5.98 10.85
N GLN A 173 -17.41 -5.70 11.03
CA GLN A 173 -16.35 -6.61 10.58
C GLN A 173 -16.37 -7.93 11.34
N ILE A 174 -16.61 -7.92 12.65
CA ILE A 174 -16.71 -9.13 13.47
C ILE A 174 -17.90 -9.99 13.03
N GLU A 175 -19.06 -9.39 12.75
CA GLU A 175 -20.24 -10.11 12.24
C GLU A 175 -19.94 -10.81 10.91
N LYS A 176 -19.31 -10.11 9.96
CA LYS A 176 -18.88 -10.70 8.67
C LYS A 176 -17.94 -11.88 8.87
N LEU A 177 -17.00 -11.79 9.82
CA LEU A 177 -16.07 -12.88 10.14
C LEU A 177 -16.78 -14.08 10.78
N TYR A 178 -17.77 -13.83 11.63
CA TYR A 178 -18.57 -14.89 12.26
C TYR A 178 -19.37 -15.67 11.22
N GLU A 179 -19.98 -14.97 10.25
CA GLU A 179 -20.73 -15.59 9.16
C GLU A 179 -19.84 -16.43 8.23
N ALA A 180 -18.60 -15.99 7.99
CA ALA A 180 -17.66 -16.65 7.08
C ALA A 180 -17.00 -17.93 7.64
N ARG A 181 -17.32 -18.34 8.88
CA ARG A 181 -16.94 -19.62 9.54
C ARG A 181 -15.58 -20.20 9.11
N GLY A 182 -14.50 -19.58 9.57
CA GLY A 182 -13.14 -20.13 9.43
C GLY A 182 -12.40 -19.72 8.16
N SER A 183 -12.93 -18.76 7.38
CA SER A 183 -12.16 -18.09 6.34
C SER A 183 -10.98 -17.32 6.94
N VAL A 184 -9.82 -17.45 6.31
CA VAL A 184 -8.63 -16.65 6.60
C VAL A 184 -8.98 -15.16 6.46
N THR A 185 -8.71 -14.34 7.49
CA THR A 185 -9.12 -12.93 7.52
C THR A 185 -8.22 -12.04 6.67
N GLY A 186 -6.94 -12.41 6.57
CA GLY A 186 -5.95 -11.77 5.72
C GLY A 186 -5.77 -12.48 4.37
N VAL A 187 -4.72 -12.12 3.64
CA VAL A 187 -4.33 -12.79 2.40
C VAL A 187 -3.80 -14.19 2.74
N PRO A 188 -4.43 -15.29 2.24
CA PRO A 188 -3.95 -16.64 2.51
C PRO A 188 -2.58 -16.89 1.88
N SER A 189 -1.70 -17.56 2.63
CA SER A 189 -0.36 -17.93 2.16
C SER A 189 -0.38 -19.12 1.20
N GLY A 190 -1.47 -19.89 1.18
CA GLY A 190 -1.58 -21.16 0.46
C GLY A 190 -1.10 -22.38 1.25
N PHE A 191 -0.73 -22.16 2.51
CA PHE A 191 -0.32 -23.18 3.47
C PHE A 191 -1.26 -23.17 4.67
N SER A 192 -2.14 -24.17 4.77
CA SER A 192 -3.18 -24.26 5.81
C SER A 192 -2.64 -24.15 7.24
N ASP A 193 -1.56 -24.86 7.56
CA ASP A 193 -0.94 -24.79 8.89
C ASP A 193 -0.41 -23.38 9.22
N LEU A 194 0.14 -22.67 8.23
CA LEU A 194 0.60 -21.29 8.41
C LEU A 194 -0.58 -20.33 8.55
N ASP A 195 -1.58 -20.46 7.69
CA ASP A 195 -2.78 -19.63 7.71
C ASP A 195 -3.58 -19.82 9.00
N ARG A 196 -3.57 -21.02 9.59
CA ARG A 196 -4.13 -21.29 10.93
C ARG A 196 -3.36 -20.55 12.03
N LEU A 197 -2.04 -20.43 11.89
CA LEU A 197 -1.18 -19.75 12.86
C LEU A 197 -1.24 -18.22 12.75
N THR A 198 -1.36 -17.70 11.52
CA THR A 198 -1.30 -16.25 11.23
C THR A 198 -2.66 -15.61 10.96
N ALA A 199 -3.71 -16.40 10.75
CA ALA A 199 -4.98 -15.97 10.16
C ALA A 199 -4.78 -15.31 8.77
N GLY A 200 -3.70 -15.67 8.07
CA GLY A 200 -3.27 -15.06 6.80
C GLY A 200 -2.49 -13.77 7.02
N PHE A 201 -1.99 -13.18 5.93
CA PHE A 201 -1.25 -11.93 5.98
C PHE A 201 -2.21 -10.74 6.02
N GLN A 202 -2.24 -10.04 7.17
CA GLN A 202 -3.23 -9.00 7.39
C GLN A 202 -2.92 -7.73 6.56
N PRO A 203 -3.94 -7.00 6.11
CA PRO A 203 -3.79 -5.67 5.55
C PRO A 203 -2.98 -4.76 6.48
N SER A 204 -2.13 -3.91 5.91
CA SER A 204 -1.29 -2.96 6.64
C SER A 204 -0.12 -3.54 7.44
N ASP A 205 0.09 -4.86 7.45
CA ASP A 205 1.20 -5.47 8.16
C ASP A 205 2.51 -5.46 7.37
N LEU A 206 3.61 -5.26 8.11
CA LEU A 206 4.96 -5.50 7.62
C LEU A 206 5.42 -6.87 8.13
N ILE A 207 5.64 -7.79 7.20
CA ILE A 207 6.12 -9.14 7.45
C ILE A 207 7.59 -9.24 7.07
N ILE A 208 8.45 -9.57 8.02
CA ILE A 208 9.86 -9.84 7.78
C ILE A 208 10.06 -11.34 7.67
N LEU A 209 10.45 -11.81 6.50
CA LEU A 209 10.87 -13.20 6.29
C LEU A 209 12.38 -13.25 6.14
N ALA A 210 13.06 -13.79 7.15
CA ALA A 210 14.51 -13.80 7.20
C ALA A 210 15.08 -15.21 7.17
N ALA A 211 16.21 -15.38 6.49
CA ALA A 211 16.92 -16.65 6.47
C ALA A 211 18.41 -16.45 6.15
N ARG A 212 19.21 -17.49 6.36
CA ARG A 212 20.55 -17.58 5.77
C ARG A 212 20.45 -17.83 4.26
N PRO A 213 21.50 -17.51 3.47
CA PRO A 213 21.57 -17.90 2.07
C PRO A 213 21.27 -19.39 1.87
N SER A 214 20.69 -19.75 0.72
CA SER A 214 20.36 -21.13 0.36
C SER A 214 19.28 -21.85 1.21
N MET A 215 18.66 -21.15 2.17
CA MET A 215 17.56 -21.70 2.98
C MET A 215 16.20 -21.71 2.27
N GLY A 216 16.10 -21.12 1.06
CA GLY A 216 14.86 -21.12 0.26
C GLY A 216 13.95 -19.90 0.47
N LYS A 217 14.45 -18.82 1.08
CA LYS A 217 13.72 -17.56 1.35
C LYS A 217 12.95 -17.02 0.14
N THR A 218 13.64 -16.76 -0.97
CA THR A 218 13.02 -16.30 -2.23
C THR A 218 12.00 -17.30 -2.74
N THR A 219 12.34 -18.59 -2.75
CA THR A 219 11.45 -19.64 -3.24
C THR A 219 10.15 -19.73 -2.43
N PHE A 220 10.23 -19.59 -1.11
CA PHE A 220 9.06 -19.58 -0.24
C PHE A 220 8.16 -18.38 -0.56
N ALA A 221 8.74 -17.18 -0.69
CA ALA A 221 8.00 -15.97 -1.05
C ALA A 221 7.34 -16.08 -2.44
N LEU A 222 8.02 -16.67 -3.43
CA LEU A 222 7.47 -16.93 -4.76
C LEU A 222 6.32 -17.95 -4.74
N ASN A 223 6.37 -18.96 -3.86
CA ASN A 223 5.28 -19.92 -3.74
C ASN A 223 4.01 -19.27 -3.15
N ILE A 224 4.17 -18.37 -2.18
CA ILE A 224 3.06 -17.53 -1.69
C ILE A 224 2.53 -16.65 -2.82
N ALA A 225 3.42 -15.93 -3.53
CA ALA A 225 3.03 -15.05 -4.64
C ALA A 225 2.26 -15.82 -5.72
N GLY A 226 2.76 -16.99 -6.11
CA GLY A 226 2.12 -17.90 -7.06
C GLY A 226 0.73 -18.31 -6.59
N HIS A 227 0.58 -18.71 -5.33
CA HIS A 227 -0.74 -19.07 -4.80
C HIS A 227 -1.72 -17.88 -4.85
N VAL A 228 -1.30 -16.72 -4.36
CA VAL A 228 -2.13 -15.51 -4.28
C VAL A 228 -2.53 -15.01 -5.67
N ALA A 229 -1.58 -14.93 -6.61
CA ALA A 229 -1.86 -14.40 -7.94
C ALA A 229 -2.55 -15.41 -8.86
N VAL A 230 -2.15 -16.69 -8.82
CA VAL A 230 -2.63 -17.71 -9.78
C VAL A 230 -3.92 -18.35 -9.30
N HIS A 231 -4.01 -18.72 -8.02
CA HIS A 231 -5.17 -19.44 -7.48
C HIS A 231 -6.23 -18.51 -6.89
N LEU A 232 -5.83 -17.47 -6.17
CA LEU A 232 -6.77 -16.51 -5.58
C LEU A 232 -7.11 -15.34 -6.51
N LYS A 233 -6.36 -15.18 -7.61
CA LYS A 233 -6.51 -14.08 -8.58
C LYS A 233 -6.42 -12.69 -7.93
N ILE A 234 -5.65 -12.59 -6.85
CA ILE A 234 -5.37 -11.34 -6.15
C ILE A 234 -4.09 -10.74 -6.73
N PRO A 235 -4.07 -9.46 -7.15
CA PRO A 235 -2.87 -8.86 -7.72
C PRO A 235 -1.68 -8.81 -6.76
N VAL A 236 -0.50 -9.19 -7.25
CA VAL A 236 0.77 -9.23 -6.49
C VAL A 236 1.86 -8.48 -7.23
N VAL A 237 2.67 -7.70 -6.51
CA VAL A 237 3.91 -7.11 -7.05
C VAL A 237 5.13 -7.65 -6.31
N ILE A 238 6.17 -8.01 -7.07
CA ILE A 238 7.45 -8.50 -6.59
C ILE A 238 8.55 -7.55 -7.04
N PHE A 239 9.25 -6.94 -6.09
CA PHE A 239 10.45 -6.17 -6.31
C PHE A 239 11.67 -7.04 -6.03
N SER A 240 12.42 -7.40 -7.07
CA SER A 240 13.57 -8.29 -7.01
C SER A 240 14.86 -7.53 -7.24
N LEU A 241 15.62 -7.33 -6.18
CA LEU A 241 16.90 -6.63 -6.19
C LEU A 241 18.09 -7.59 -6.34
N GLU A 242 17.88 -8.90 -6.08
CA GLU A 242 18.94 -9.92 -6.18
C GLU A 242 18.89 -10.72 -7.48
N MET A 243 17.70 -11.13 -7.93
CA MET A 243 17.49 -12.01 -9.08
C MET A 243 16.83 -11.27 -10.25
N SER A 244 17.15 -11.66 -11.49
CA SER A 244 16.45 -11.11 -12.65
C SER A 244 15.02 -11.63 -12.75
N LYS A 245 14.15 -10.88 -13.44
CA LYS A 245 12.75 -11.29 -13.66
C LYS A 245 12.64 -12.64 -14.39
N GLU A 246 13.56 -12.96 -15.30
CA GLU A 246 13.59 -14.24 -16.01
C GLU A 246 13.90 -15.41 -15.06
N GLN A 247 14.83 -15.22 -14.12
CA GLN A 247 15.15 -16.24 -13.13
C GLN A 247 13.98 -16.48 -12.17
N LEU A 248 13.26 -15.44 -11.78
CA LEU A 248 12.06 -15.56 -10.95
C LEU A 248 10.92 -16.24 -11.72
N ALA A 249 10.65 -15.80 -12.96
CA ALA A 249 9.63 -16.39 -13.82
C ALA A 249 9.88 -17.90 -14.02
N MET A 250 11.14 -18.28 -14.24
CA MET A 250 11.53 -19.69 -14.34
C MET A 250 11.18 -20.46 -13.06
N LYS A 251 11.54 -19.95 -11.88
CA LYS A 251 11.21 -20.61 -10.60
C LYS A 251 9.71 -20.77 -10.38
N ILE A 252 8.93 -19.75 -10.71
CA ILE A 252 7.46 -19.80 -10.60
C ILE A 252 6.91 -20.87 -11.56
N LEU A 253 7.38 -20.88 -12.81
CA LEU A 253 6.98 -21.88 -13.81
C LEU A 253 7.33 -23.30 -13.37
N CYS A 254 8.54 -23.54 -12.87
CA CYS A 254 8.97 -24.84 -12.35
C CYS A 254 8.06 -25.32 -11.21
N SER A 255 7.76 -24.43 -10.27
CA SER A 255 6.91 -24.74 -9.10
C SER A 255 5.45 -25.04 -9.50
N GLU A 256 4.92 -24.27 -10.44
CA GLU A 256 3.55 -24.42 -10.92
C GLU A 256 3.37 -25.66 -11.82
N ALA A 257 4.34 -25.93 -12.70
CA ALA A 257 4.34 -27.11 -13.57
C ALA A 257 4.73 -28.40 -12.82
N GLY A 258 5.52 -28.27 -11.74
CA GLY A 258 6.16 -29.39 -11.03
C GLY A 258 7.24 -30.08 -11.86
N VAL A 259 7.93 -29.31 -12.71
CA VAL A 259 8.99 -29.80 -13.60
C VAL A 259 10.34 -29.41 -13.01
N ASP A 260 11.31 -30.31 -13.12
CA ASP A 260 12.65 -30.12 -12.58
C ASP A 260 13.34 -28.90 -13.21
N ASN A 261 13.84 -28.01 -12.35
CA ASN A 261 14.49 -26.77 -12.74
C ASN A 261 15.80 -26.99 -13.51
N GLN A 262 16.57 -28.01 -13.15
CA GLN A 262 17.80 -28.35 -13.87
C GLN A 262 17.47 -28.87 -15.27
N ARG A 263 16.44 -29.70 -15.44
CA ARG A 263 15.99 -30.16 -16.78
C ARG A 263 15.58 -28.99 -17.68
N ILE A 264 14.83 -28.02 -17.15
CA ILE A 264 14.45 -26.84 -17.91
C ILE A 264 15.70 -26.00 -18.28
N ARG A 265 16.62 -25.80 -17.33
CA ARG A 265 17.84 -25.02 -17.57
C ARG A 265 18.81 -25.67 -18.56
N THR A 266 18.89 -27.00 -18.60
CA THR A 266 19.78 -27.72 -19.53
C THR A 266 19.12 -28.05 -20.86
N GLY A 267 17.80 -27.85 -20.98
CA GLY A 267 17.03 -28.23 -22.17
C GLY A 267 16.71 -29.73 -22.27
N ASN A 268 17.05 -30.52 -21.24
CA ASN A 268 16.81 -31.97 -21.20
C ASN A 268 15.39 -32.28 -20.69
N LEU A 269 14.38 -31.72 -21.36
CA LEU A 269 12.97 -31.95 -21.05
C LEU A 269 12.48 -33.26 -21.65
N HIS A 270 11.65 -33.99 -20.90
CA HIS A 270 10.94 -35.14 -21.44
C HIS A 270 9.68 -34.70 -22.19
N GLU A 271 9.15 -35.57 -23.06
CA GLU A 271 7.91 -35.28 -23.80
C GLU A 271 6.72 -34.96 -22.85
N GLU A 272 6.68 -35.61 -21.68
CA GLU A 272 5.66 -35.38 -20.64
C GLU A 272 5.79 -34.02 -19.91
N ASP A 273 6.96 -33.38 -19.94
CA ASP A 273 7.16 -32.09 -19.29
C ASP A 273 6.48 -30.96 -20.08
N TRP A 274 6.41 -31.08 -21.41
CA TRP A 274 5.86 -30.04 -22.29
C TRP A 274 4.38 -29.73 -22.05
N PRO A 275 3.46 -30.71 -21.94
CA PRO A 275 2.08 -30.44 -21.57
C PRO A 275 1.95 -29.73 -20.22
N ARG A 276 2.75 -30.14 -19.22
CA ARG A 276 2.71 -29.56 -17.87
C ARG A 276 3.18 -28.10 -17.88
N LEU A 277 4.25 -27.81 -18.61
CA LEU A 277 4.75 -26.45 -18.81
C LEU A 277 3.73 -25.59 -19.55
N SER A 278 3.11 -26.10 -20.61
CA SER A 278 2.07 -25.39 -21.37
C SER A 278 0.87 -25.04 -20.49
N HIS A 279 0.36 -25.99 -19.71
CA HIS A 279 -0.74 -25.73 -18.76
C HIS A 279 -0.37 -24.72 -17.67
N ALA A 280 0.85 -24.77 -17.14
CA ALA A 280 1.33 -23.80 -16.16
C ALA A 280 1.46 -22.38 -16.77
N LEU A 281 2.01 -22.28 -17.98
CA LEU A 281 2.11 -21.01 -18.72
C LEU A 281 0.74 -20.38 -18.94
N GLY A 282 -0.27 -21.16 -19.34
CA GLY A 282 -1.64 -20.68 -19.49
C GLY A 282 -2.16 -20.03 -18.21
N ARG A 283 -2.08 -20.74 -17.08
CA ARG A 283 -2.56 -20.21 -15.79
C ARG A 283 -1.78 -18.99 -15.31
N LEU A 284 -0.46 -18.97 -15.53
CA LEU A 284 0.39 -17.83 -15.17
C LEU A 284 0.08 -16.59 -16.02
N SER A 285 -0.20 -16.77 -17.32
CA SER A 285 -0.53 -15.68 -18.24
C SER A 285 -1.82 -14.94 -17.87
N GLU A 286 -2.75 -15.64 -17.21
CA GLU A 286 -4.01 -15.07 -16.71
C GLU A 286 -3.91 -14.51 -15.28
N SER A 287 -2.72 -14.50 -14.66
CA SER A 287 -2.52 -14.00 -13.30
C SER A 287 -2.08 -12.54 -13.29
N THR A 288 -2.53 -11.78 -12.32
CA THR A 288 -2.12 -10.38 -12.10
C THR A 288 -0.87 -10.33 -11.22
N MET A 289 0.25 -10.82 -11.75
CA MET A 289 1.55 -10.78 -11.08
C MET A 289 2.52 -9.84 -11.82
N PHE A 290 3.05 -8.85 -11.10
CA PHE A 290 4.01 -7.89 -11.62
C PHE A 290 5.39 -8.15 -11.00
N ILE A 291 6.44 -8.14 -11.83
CA ILE A 291 7.83 -8.30 -11.37
C ILE A 291 8.64 -7.09 -11.83
N ASP A 292 9.38 -6.50 -10.90
CA ASP A 292 10.32 -5.42 -11.15
C ASP A 292 11.70 -5.82 -10.66
N ASP A 293 12.64 -5.97 -11.58
CA ASP A 293 14.04 -6.32 -11.31
C ASP A 293 15.01 -5.13 -11.46
N SER A 294 14.49 -3.89 -11.36
CA SER A 294 15.32 -2.70 -11.39
C SER A 294 16.37 -2.76 -10.27
N PRO A 295 17.68 -2.62 -10.58
CA PRO A 295 18.69 -2.60 -9.55
C PRO A 295 18.52 -1.36 -8.67
N SER A 296 18.95 -1.46 -7.41
CA SER A 296 19.10 -0.27 -6.55
C SER A 296 17.82 0.54 -6.29
N LEU A 297 16.68 -0.13 -6.08
CA LEU A 297 15.42 0.55 -5.78
C LEU A 297 15.44 1.24 -4.40
N SER A 298 14.95 2.49 -4.35
CA SER A 298 14.62 3.16 -3.10
C SER A 298 13.19 2.82 -2.65
N VAL A 299 12.87 3.05 -1.37
CA VAL A 299 11.50 2.86 -0.86
C VAL A 299 10.50 3.80 -1.55
N LEU A 300 10.95 4.98 -2.00
CA LEU A 300 10.12 5.92 -2.75
C LEU A 300 9.71 5.35 -4.12
N ASP A 301 10.65 4.69 -4.81
CA ASP A 301 10.39 4.05 -6.10
C ASP A 301 9.41 2.89 -5.95
N VAL A 302 9.64 2.03 -4.95
CA VAL A 302 8.73 0.94 -4.58
C VAL A 302 7.33 1.47 -4.30
N ARG A 303 7.22 2.54 -3.51
CA ARG A 303 5.94 3.18 -3.19
C ARG A 303 5.23 3.72 -4.42
N ALA A 304 5.92 4.46 -5.28
CA ALA A 304 5.33 5.03 -6.49
C ALA A 304 4.79 3.94 -7.43
N LYS A 305 5.58 2.88 -7.65
CA LYS A 305 5.21 1.75 -8.49
C LYS A 305 4.05 0.94 -7.91
N ALA A 306 4.07 0.66 -6.60
CA ALA A 306 3.00 -0.05 -5.91
C ALA A 306 1.68 0.74 -5.91
N ARG A 307 1.73 2.08 -5.71
CA ARG A 307 0.55 2.95 -5.85
C ARG A 307 -0.07 2.86 -7.24
N ARG A 308 0.76 2.94 -8.29
CA ARG A 308 0.29 2.84 -9.68
C ARG A 308 -0.42 1.50 -9.93
N ILE A 309 0.20 0.39 -9.54
CA ILE A 309 -0.41 -0.94 -9.68
C ILE A 309 -1.72 -1.03 -8.90
N LYS A 310 -1.75 -0.56 -7.65
CA LYS A 310 -2.96 -0.55 -6.83
C LYS A 310 -4.10 0.25 -7.47
N SER A 311 -3.78 1.40 -8.06
CA SER A 311 -4.78 2.25 -8.71
C SER A 311 -5.33 1.64 -10.00
N GLU A 312 -4.52 0.91 -10.75
CA GLU A 312 -4.87 0.39 -12.07
C GLU A 312 -5.50 -1.01 -12.02
N TYR A 313 -4.98 -1.89 -11.16
CA TYR A 313 -5.36 -3.31 -11.09
C TYR A 313 -5.91 -3.74 -9.73
N GLY A 314 -5.86 -2.87 -8.72
CA GLY A 314 -5.89 -3.31 -7.32
C GLY A 314 -4.54 -3.90 -6.89
N LEU A 315 -4.38 -4.13 -5.59
CA LEU A 315 -3.16 -4.76 -5.05
C LEU A 315 -3.50 -5.45 -3.74
N GLY A 316 -3.09 -6.72 -3.60
CA GLY A 316 -3.30 -7.48 -2.37
C GLY A 316 -2.02 -7.93 -1.68
N LEU A 317 -0.87 -7.96 -2.36
CA LEU A 317 0.40 -8.33 -1.74
C LEU A 317 1.59 -7.63 -2.40
N VAL A 318 2.52 -7.16 -1.58
CA VAL A 318 3.83 -6.64 -2.01
C VAL A 318 4.93 -7.54 -1.47
N ILE A 319 5.86 -7.96 -2.32
CA ILE A 319 7.05 -8.71 -1.93
C ILE A 319 8.31 -7.94 -2.33
N ILE A 320 9.30 -7.88 -1.44
CA ILE A 320 10.59 -7.22 -1.67
C ILE A 320 11.72 -8.19 -1.37
N ASP A 321 12.51 -8.57 -2.38
CA ASP A 321 13.64 -9.50 -2.29
C ASP A 321 14.96 -8.84 -2.70
N TYR A 322 15.81 -8.36 -1.80
CA TYR A 322 15.68 -8.31 -0.34
C TYR A 322 16.10 -6.94 0.19
N LEU A 323 15.68 -6.65 1.43
CA LEU A 323 15.71 -5.31 2.03
C LEU A 323 17.11 -4.69 2.03
N GLN A 324 18.15 -5.47 2.31
CA GLN A 324 19.53 -4.98 2.37
C GLN A 324 20.14 -4.62 1.01
N LEU A 325 19.42 -4.72 -0.11
CA LEU A 325 19.86 -4.17 -1.40
C LEU A 325 19.16 -2.86 -1.76
N MET A 326 18.18 -2.43 -0.95
CA MET A 326 17.51 -1.15 -1.14
C MET A 326 18.44 0.01 -0.80
N GLN A 327 18.29 1.10 -1.53
CA GLN A 327 18.98 2.36 -1.27
C GLN A 327 18.15 3.22 -0.31
N GLY A 328 18.76 3.65 0.79
CA GLY A 328 18.21 4.70 1.63
C GLY A 328 18.45 6.11 1.05
N PRO A 329 17.94 7.15 1.72
CA PRO A 329 18.17 8.54 1.33
C PRO A 329 19.68 8.87 1.27
N LYS A 330 20.12 9.60 0.23
CA LYS A 330 21.54 9.99 0.09
C LYS A 330 22.00 10.82 1.31
N ARG A 331 23.02 10.30 2.03
CA ARG A 331 23.76 10.85 3.20
C ARG A 331 23.49 10.16 4.56
N VAL A 332 23.55 8.84 4.62
CA VAL A 332 23.64 8.12 5.91
C VAL A 332 24.97 7.37 5.97
N GLU A 333 25.85 7.74 6.90
CA GLU A 333 27.16 7.08 7.09
C GLU A 333 27.01 5.71 7.77
N ASN A 334 25.89 5.46 8.45
CA ASN A 334 25.65 4.25 9.22
C ASN A 334 24.55 3.37 8.59
N ARG A 335 24.95 2.20 8.07
CA ARG A 335 24.06 1.21 7.47
C ARG A 335 22.88 0.81 8.37
N GLN A 336 23.09 0.78 9.68
CA GLN A 336 22.03 0.42 10.64
C GLN A 336 20.91 1.47 10.67
N GLN A 337 21.25 2.76 10.56
CA GLN A 337 20.25 3.83 10.48
C GLN A 337 19.50 3.77 9.15
N GLU A 338 20.20 3.49 8.06
CA GLU A 338 19.60 3.33 6.74
C GLU A 338 18.55 2.20 6.72
N VAL A 339 18.87 1.03 7.28
CA VAL A 339 17.91 -0.08 7.38
C VAL A 339 16.73 0.27 8.28
N THR A 340 16.96 1.07 9.33
CA THR A 340 15.88 1.58 10.20
C THR A 340 14.91 2.48 9.46
N GLU A 341 15.41 3.39 8.62
CA GLU A 341 14.56 4.26 7.80
C GLU A 341 13.80 3.46 6.75
N ILE A 342 14.45 2.48 6.11
CA ILE A 342 13.80 1.58 5.15
C ILE A 342 12.66 0.82 5.83
N SER A 343 12.92 0.20 6.97
CA SER A 343 11.94 -0.54 7.78
C SER A 343 10.69 0.29 8.09
N ARG A 344 10.88 1.49 8.64
CA ARG A 344 9.79 2.42 8.95
C ARG A 344 9.01 2.83 7.72
N SER A 345 9.72 3.09 6.61
CA SER A 345 9.10 3.48 5.34
C SER A 345 8.29 2.35 4.72
N LEU A 346 8.73 1.11 4.84
CA LEU A 346 7.97 -0.07 4.41
C LEU A 346 6.73 -0.30 5.27
N LYS A 347 6.81 -0.10 6.60
CA LYS A 347 5.62 -0.15 7.47
C LYS A 347 4.63 0.97 7.14
N ALA A 348 5.12 2.17 6.83
CA ALA A 348 4.28 3.26 6.37
C ALA A 348 3.60 2.93 5.04
N LEU A 349 4.34 2.35 4.08
CA LEU A 349 3.82 1.88 2.80
C LEU A 349 2.70 0.83 3.00
N ALA A 350 2.93 -0.17 3.85
CA ALA A 350 1.93 -1.20 4.14
C ALA A 350 0.61 -0.57 4.63
N ARG A 351 0.69 0.36 5.59
CA ARG A 351 -0.48 1.07 6.15
C ARG A 351 -1.18 1.94 5.12
N GLU A 352 -0.42 2.73 4.38
CA GLU A 352 -0.93 3.64 3.37
C GLU A 352 -1.67 2.88 2.24
N LEU A 353 -1.11 1.77 1.79
CA LEU A 353 -1.73 0.92 0.78
C LEU A 353 -2.72 -0.08 1.38
N SER A 354 -2.85 -0.19 2.71
CA SER A 354 -3.67 -1.20 3.37
C SER A 354 -3.43 -2.61 2.80
N VAL A 355 -2.17 -2.96 2.55
CA VAL A 355 -1.74 -4.20 1.90
C VAL A 355 -0.61 -4.84 2.71
N PRO A 356 -0.59 -6.17 2.89
CA PRO A 356 0.55 -6.85 3.50
C PRO A 356 1.82 -6.65 2.65
N VAL A 357 2.92 -6.31 3.32
CA VAL A 357 4.24 -6.18 2.70
C VAL A 357 5.16 -7.25 3.27
N ILE A 358 5.58 -8.22 2.44
CA ILE A 358 6.59 -9.22 2.80
C ILE A 358 7.96 -8.71 2.34
N ALA A 359 8.78 -8.29 3.31
CA ALA A 359 10.16 -7.90 3.04
C ALA A 359 11.11 -9.03 3.45
N LEU A 360 11.86 -9.52 2.46
CA LEU A 360 12.84 -10.56 2.68
C LEU A 360 14.10 -9.94 3.30
N SER A 361 14.68 -10.63 4.28
CA SER A 361 15.88 -10.17 4.97
C SER A 361 16.92 -11.29 5.07
N GLN A 362 18.20 -10.94 5.01
CA GLN A 362 19.28 -11.90 5.23
C GLN A 362 19.76 -11.85 6.69
N LEU A 363 20.00 -13.02 7.28
CA LEU A 363 20.53 -13.12 8.65
C LEU A 363 22.05 -12.95 8.70
N SER A 364 22.54 -12.42 9.82
CA SER A 364 23.98 -12.32 10.10
C SER A 364 24.65 -13.71 10.09
N ARG A 365 25.93 -13.75 9.75
CA ARG A 365 26.75 -14.98 9.79
C ARG A 365 26.96 -15.51 11.21
N ALA A 366 26.73 -14.68 12.24
CA ALA A 366 26.88 -15.06 13.64
C ALA A 366 26.00 -16.27 14.04
N VAL A 367 24.87 -16.49 13.37
CA VAL A 367 24.01 -17.68 13.55
C VAL A 367 24.81 -18.98 13.40
N GLU A 368 25.75 -19.02 12.45
CA GLU A 368 26.48 -20.24 12.10
C GLU A 368 27.56 -20.59 13.13
N GLN A 369 27.94 -19.64 13.99
CA GLN A 369 28.93 -19.82 15.05
C GLN A 369 28.32 -20.39 16.34
N ARG A 370 26.99 -20.35 16.48
CA ARG A 370 26.29 -20.92 17.64
C ARG A 370 26.19 -22.43 17.51
N GLN A 371 26.20 -23.14 18.65
CA GLN A 371 25.89 -24.57 18.67
C GLN A 371 24.49 -24.83 18.13
N ASN A 372 23.50 -24.07 18.60
CA ASN A 372 22.17 -24.06 18.03
C ASN A 372 22.09 -23.02 16.91
N LYS A 373 22.04 -23.51 15.67
CA LYS A 373 21.99 -22.70 14.44
C LYS A 373 20.57 -22.24 14.09
N ARG A 374 19.57 -22.49 14.94
CA ARG A 374 18.21 -21.96 14.75
C ARG A 374 18.23 -20.43 14.89
N PRO A 375 17.69 -19.69 13.91
CA PRO A 375 17.59 -18.23 13.99
C PRO A 375 16.75 -17.76 15.18
N ALA A 376 17.13 -16.61 15.72
CA ALA A 376 16.43 -15.88 16.76
C ALA A 376 16.36 -14.39 16.37
N LEU A 377 15.49 -13.62 17.05
CA LEU A 377 15.34 -12.19 16.79
C LEU A 377 16.67 -11.42 16.88
N SER A 378 17.56 -11.84 17.80
CA SER A 378 18.91 -11.29 17.94
C SER A 378 19.80 -11.44 16.69
N ASP A 379 19.45 -12.28 15.73
CA ASP A 379 20.22 -12.46 14.50
C ASP A 379 19.87 -11.43 13.41
N LEU A 380 18.80 -10.66 13.62
CA LEU A 380 18.46 -9.46 12.85
C LEU A 380 19.24 -8.22 13.35
N ARG A 381 20.15 -8.37 14.32
CA ARG A 381 20.72 -7.27 15.14
C ARG A 381 21.50 -6.19 14.40
N GLU A 382 22.01 -6.44 13.19
CA GLU A 382 22.49 -5.35 12.30
C GLU A 382 21.35 -4.41 11.87
N SER A 383 20.12 -4.70 12.30
CA SER A 383 18.86 -4.11 11.89
C SER A 383 17.79 -4.27 12.99
N GLY A 384 18.14 -4.06 14.26
CA GLY A 384 17.20 -4.22 15.40
C GLY A 384 15.88 -3.41 15.29
N SER A 385 15.84 -2.40 14.42
CA SER A 385 14.63 -1.68 14.02
C SER A 385 13.66 -2.53 13.19
N LEU A 386 14.13 -3.47 12.38
CA LEU A 386 13.27 -4.42 11.65
C LEU A 386 12.41 -5.22 12.61
N GLU A 387 12.99 -5.68 13.72
CA GLU A 387 12.23 -6.36 14.77
C GLU A 387 11.16 -5.45 15.35
N GLN A 388 11.46 -4.17 15.60
CA GLN A 388 10.51 -3.25 16.25
C GLN A 388 9.34 -2.87 15.34
N ASP A 389 9.61 -2.56 14.07
CA ASP A 389 8.62 -2.03 13.13
C ASP A 389 7.73 -3.13 12.52
N ALA A 390 8.24 -4.37 12.39
CA ALA A 390 7.50 -5.49 11.83
C ALA A 390 6.36 -5.95 12.74
N ASP A 391 5.24 -6.35 12.16
CA ASP A 391 4.12 -6.95 12.90
C ASP A 391 4.28 -8.47 13.00
N LEU A 392 4.93 -9.07 11.99
CA LEU A 392 5.28 -10.49 11.95
C LEU A 392 6.77 -10.65 11.58
N VAL A 393 7.51 -11.43 12.36
CA VAL A 393 8.91 -11.81 12.04
C VAL A 393 9.00 -13.32 11.97
N CYS A 394 9.43 -13.81 10.82
CA CYS A 394 9.50 -15.22 10.49
C CYS A 394 10.91 -15.62 10.06
N PHE A 395 11.32 -16.83 10.43
CA PHE A 395 12.59 -17.41 10.01
C PHE A 395 12.39 -18.71 9.23
N LEU A 396 13.21 -18.92 8.20
CA LEU A 396 13.38 -20.25 7.60
C LEU A 396 14.64 -20.91 8.15
N TYR A 397 14.49 -22.16 8.57
CA TYR A 397 15.59 -22.99 9.03
C TYR A 397 15.51 -24.38 8.42
N ARG A 398 16.64 -24.87 7.92
CA ARG A 398 16.77 -26.22 7.35
C ARG A 398 17.88 -26.95 8.06
N GLU A 399 17.52 -28.03 8.74
CA GLU A 399 18.46 -28.85 9.51
C GLU A 399 19.39 -29.61 8.56
N ASP A 400 18.85 -30.19 7.49
CA ASP A 400 19.57 -30.97 6.47
C ASP A 400 20.65 -30.17 5.72
N TYR A 401 20.61 -28.84 5.78
CA TYR A 401 21.67 -27.97 5.25
C TYR A 401 22.92 -27.99 6.13
N TYR A 402 22.77 -28.12 7.45
CA TYR A 402 23.88 -28.12 8.40
C TYR A 402 24.29 -29.53 8.82
N GLU A 403 23.35 -30.46 8.82
CA GLU A 403 23.53 -31.86 9.20
C GLU A 403 22.94 -32.77 8.11
N PRO A 404 23.73 -33.14 7.08
CA PRO A 404 23.24 -33.91 5.93
C PRO A 404 22.63 -35.29 6.28
N GLU A 405 23.03 -35.85 7.43
CA GLU A 405 22.58 -37.15 7.92
C GLU A 405 21.35 -37.07 8.84
N THR A 406 20.76 -35.88 9.07
CA THR A 406 19.53 -35.74 9.85
C THR A 406 18.38 -36.57 9.27
N GLU A 407 17.48 -37.04 10.14
CA GLU A 407 16.24 -37.71 9.74
C GLU A 407 15.27 -36.73 9.05
N LYS A 408 15.38 -35.42 9.34
CA LYS A 408 14.54 -34.36 8.79
C LYS A 408 14.99 -33.89 7.38
N LYS A 409 15.27 -34.83 6.47
CA LYS A 409 15.74 -34.50 5.10
C LYS A 409 14.69 -33.69 4.33
N ASN A 410 15.13 -32.61 3.69
CA ASN A 410 14.28 -31.67 2.95
C ASN A 410 13.15 -31.01 3.77
N ILE A 411 13.13 -31.15 5.10
CA ILE A 411 12.18 -30.45 5.95
C ILE A 411 12.72 -29.05 6.25
N THR A 412 11.85 -28.06 6.08
CA THR A 412 12.12 -26.65 6.41
C THR A 412 11.18 -26.21 7.49
N GLU A 413 11.74 -25.71 8.58
CA GLU A 413 11.00 -25.07 9.65
C GLU A 413 10.76 -23.60 9.29
N PHE A 414 9.51 -23.17 9.40
CA PHE A 414 9.07 -21.79 9.35
C PHE A 414 8.72 -21.36 10.77
N ILE A 415 9.58 -20.54 11.36
CA ILE A 415 9.51 -20.15 12.77
C ILE A 415 8.90 -18.75 12.84
N VAL A 416 7.71 -18.61 13.40
CA VAL A 416 7.12 -17.32 13.76
C VAL A 416 7.69 -16.88 15.10
N ALA A 417 8.70 -16.00 15.04
CA ALA A 417 9.45 -15.53 16.20
C ALA A 417 8.86 -14.26 16.83
N LYS A 418 8.12 -13.47 16.04
CA LYS A 418 7.32 -12.33 16.54
C LYS A 418 5.99 -12.32 15.82
N HIS A 419 4.90 -12.14 16.57
CA HIS A 419 3.57 -11.92 16.03
C HIS A 419 2.83 -10.94 16.95
N ARG A 420 2.45 -9.77 16.41
CA ARG A 420 1.83 -8.70 17.21
C ARG A 420 0.41 -9.04 17.67
N ASN A 421 -0.33 -9.77 16.84
CA ASN A 421 -1.77 -9.98 16.97
C ASN A 421 -2.15 -11.46 17.11
N GLY A 422 -1.20 -12.35 17.39
CA GLY A 422 -1.46 -13.77 17.47
C GLY A 422 -0.31 -14.58 18.07
N PRO A 423 -0.42 -15.92 18.03
CA PRO A 423 0.54 -16.81 18.68
C PRO A 423 1.88 -16.87 17.93
N LEU A 424 2.92 -17.24 18.68
CA LEU A 424 4.19 -17.71 18.12
C LEU A 424 4.09 -19.22 17.87
N GLY A 425 4.94 -19.72 16.97
CA GLY A 425 4.97 -21.16 16.68
C GLY A 425 5.88 -21.51 15.52
N THR A 426 6.06 -22.80 15.30
CA THR A 426 6.83 -23.32 14.17
C THR A 426 5.94 -24.21 13.32
N VAL A 427 5.95 -23.98 12.02
CA VAL A 427 5.30 -24.82 11.02
C VAL A 427 6.39 -25.51 10.20
N GLU A 428 6.17 -26.76 9.82
CA GLU A 428 7.13 -27.53 9.03
C GLU A 428 6.61 -27.72 7.60
N PHE A 429 7.53 -27.59 6.64
CA PHE A 429 7.27 -27.74 5.22
C PHE A 429 8.23 -28.73 4.59
N LEU A 430 7.76 -29.49 3.60
CA LEU A 430 8.63 -30.23 2.70
C LEU A 430 9.13 -29.28 1.59
N PHE A 431 10.44 -29.15 1.46
CA PHE A 431 11.07 -28.37 0.40
C PHE A 431 11.59 -29.26 -0.74
N GLN A 432 10.86 -29.26 -1.85
CA GLN A 432 11.23 -29.94 -3.09
C GLN A 432 12.14 -29.02 -3.91
N LYS A 433 13.46 -29.15 -3.69
CA LYS A 433 14.50 -28.29 -4.28
C LYS A 433 14.44 -28.32 -5.81
N GLU A 434 14.20 -29.50 -6.36
CA GLU A 434 14.15 -29.81 -7.79
C GLU A 434 13.09 -28.97 -8.50
N TYR A 435 11.96 -28.73 -7.83
CA TYR A 435 10.81 -27.99 -8.37
C TYR A 435 10.74 -26.54 -7.86
N SER A 436 11.67 -26.10 -7.00
CA SER A 436 11.55 -24.82 -6.29
C SER A 436 10.19 -24.67 -5.59
N LYS A 437 9.78 -25.71 -4.87
CA LYS A 437 8.43 -25.82 -4.30
C LYS A 437 8.44 -26.22 -2.82
N PHE A 438 7.68 -25.50 -2.02
CA PHE A 438 7.31 -25.85 -0.65
C PHE A 438 5.94 -26.51 -0.65
N VAL A 439 5.80 -27.55 0.17
CA VAL A 439 4.54 -28.29 0.35
C VAL A 439 4.27 -28.43 1.85
N GLY A 440 3.04 -28.11 2.27
CA GLY A 440 2.60 -28.31 3.66
C GLY A 440 2.61 -29.78 4.06
N LEU A 441 3.12 -30.09 5.26
CA LEU A 441 3.16 -31.47 5.76
C LEU A 441 1.79 -32.03 6.12
N GLU A 442 0.78 -31.19 6.36
CA GLU A 442 -0.61 -31.61 6.55
C GLU A 442 -1.13 -32.46 5.37
N ARG A 443 -0.64 -32.22 4.14
CA ARG A 443 -0.98 -33.06 2.97
C ARG A 443 -0.53 -34.52 3.10
N PHE A 444 0.38 -34.81 4.02
CA PHE A 444 0.88 -36.16 4.33
C PHE A 444 0.35 -36.70 5.66
N ARG A 445 -0.38 -35.89 6.46
CA ARG A 445 -1.10 -36.38 7.63
C ARG A 445 -2.34 -37.11 7.12
N LYS A 446 -2.46 -38.41 7.44
CA LYS A 446 -3.73 -39.13 7.22
C LYS A 446 -4.82 -38.36 7.97
N PRO A 447 -6.01 -38.16 7.39
CA PRO A 447 -7.13 -37.62 8.16
C PRO A 447 -7.34 -38.55 9.36
N GLU A 448 -7.24 -38.00 10.58
CA GLU A 448 -7.71 -38.72 11.76
C GLU A 448 -9.20 -38.99 11.55
N GLN A 449 -9.58 -40.27 11.65
CA GLN A 449 -10.94 -40.77 11.47
C GLN A 449 -11.88 -40.31 12.57
#